data_AF-A0AB33A2E8-F1
#
_entry.id   AF-A0AB33A2E8-F1
#
_cell.length_a   1.000
_cell.length_b   1.000
_cell.length_c   1.000
_cell.angle_alpha   90.00
_cell.angle_beta   90.00
_cell.angle_gamma   90.00
#
_symmetry.space_group_name_H-M   'P 1'
#
loop_
_entity.id
_entity.type
_entity.pdbx_description
1 polymer ?
#
loop_
_entity_poly.entity_id
_entity_poly.type
_entity_poly.pdbx_seq_one_letter_code
_entity_poly.pdbx_strand_id
1 'polypeptide(L)'
;MNRLRELSSQVMDVYQSLSQEFSAYQSSQSLNCVEKCGACCNNPDIEVSPLEMLPLALHLFDTGRAEQAFDELDSYSGFACKQYQRLSLDGKEGYCGIYEYRPGICRMFGAAGYKTKSGEATLSVCKPIKQAVPEKYAAALIAIQPQHLDIFEKRLVDDIAANSEVRVTSTKPPMIAEGRQKLAQLDYELGERLMPINDALRFVLEKILTLSFYAQDIDGGVAA
;
A
#
# COMPACT_ATOMS: atom_id res chain seq x y z
N MET A 1 16.79 -5.04 -20.10
CA MET A 1 15.39 -5.23 -19.67
C MET A 1 15.20 -6.33 -18.60
N ASN A 2 15.95 -7.43 -18.63
CA ASN A 2 15.82 -8.55 -17.68
C ASN A 2 15.82 -8.15 -16.19
N ARG A 3 16.76 -7.30 -15.76
CA ARG A 3 16.83 -6.81 -14.36
C ARG A 3 15.52 -6.16 -13.89
N LEU A 4 14.87 -5.35 -14.74
CA LEU A 4 13.62 -4.69 -14.38
C LEU A 4 12.47 -5.69 -14.26
N ARG A 5 12.43 -6.71 -15.12
CA ARG A 5 11.44 -7.79 -15.02
C ARG A 5 11.63 -8.63 -13.76
N GLU A 6 12.86 -8.92 -13.39
CA GLU A 6 13.18 -9.61 -12.14
C GLU A 6 12.74 -8.80 -10.91
N LEU A 7 13.11 -7.52 -10.84
CA LEU A 7 12.67 -6.61 -9.78
C LEU A 7 11.14 -6.51 -9.72
N SER A 8 10.47 -6.43 -10.87
CA SER A 8 9.01 -6.43 -10.94
C SER A 8 8.40 -7.67 -10.31
N SER A 9 8.96 -8.85 -10.57
CA SER A 9 8.50 -10.10 -9.94
C SER A 9 8.64 -10.03 -8.42
N GLN A 10 9.80 -9.59 -7.91
CA GLN A 10 10.05 -9.47 -6.48
C GLN A 10 9.11 -8.46 -5.80
N VAL A 11 8.82 -7.34 -6.48
CA VAL A 11 7.83 -6.35 -6.00
C VAL A 11 6.43 -6.98 -5.90
N MET A 12 6.02 -7.77 -6.89
CA MET A 12 4.72 -8.47 -6.87
C MET A 12 4.63 -9.49 -5.73
N ASP A 13 5.73 -10.17 -5.38
CA ASP A 13 5.78 -11.06 -4.22
C ASP A 13 5.59 -10.30 -2.90
N VAL A 14 6.27 -9.16 -2.76
CA VAL A 14 6.08 -8.27 -1.58
C VAL A 14 4.65 -7.74 -1.53
N TYR A 15 4.06 -7.39 -2.67
CA TYR A 15 2.66 -6.96 -2.76
C TYR A 15 1.68 -8.01 -2.26
N GLN A 16 1.89 -9.27 -2.62
CA GLN A 16 1.05 -10.35 -2.14
C GLN A 16 1.16 -10.50 -0.62
N SER A 17 2.37 -10.46 -0.08
CA SER A 17 2.61 -10.50 1.37
C SER A 17 1.92 -9.33 2.10
N LEU A 18 2.10 -8.09 1.63
CA LEU A 18 1.48 -6.91 2.22
C LEU A 18 -0.05 -6.97 2.15
N SER A 19 -0.62 -7.39 1.01
CA SER A 19 -2.06 -7.53 0.87
C SER A 19 -2.63 -8.55 1.86
N GLN A 20 -1.98 -9.69 2.04
CA GLN A 20 -2.42 -10.71 3.01
C GLN A 20 -2.31 -10.20 4.45
N GLU A 21 -1.16 -9.64 4.82
CA GLU A 21 -0.87 -9.15 6.17
C GLU A 21 -1.89 -8.07 6.61
N PHE A 22 -2.09 -7.04 5.78
CA PHE A 22 -2.97 -5.93 6.12
C PHE A 22 -4.45 -6.30 6.05
N SER A 23 -4.87 -7.10 5.07
CA SER A 23 -6.28 -7.52 4.98
C SER A 23 -6.67 -8.47 6.10
N ALA A 24 -5.78 -9.36 6.54
CA ALA A 24 -6.01 -10.23 7.69
C ALA A 24 -6.21 -9.41 8.97
N TYR A 25 -5.35 -8.40 9.20
CA TYR A 25 -5.51 -7.50 10.33
C TYR A 25 -6.84 -6.73 10.27
N GLN A 26 -7.12 -6.07 9.15
CA GLN A 26 -8.36 -5.31 8.93
C GLN A 26 -9.61 -6.17 9.14
N SER A 27 -9.60 -7.41 8.65
CA SER A 27 -10.71 -8.35 8.83
C SER A 27 -10.87 -8.76 10.29
N SER A 28 -9.76 -9.09 10.98
CA SER A 28 -9.79 -9.53 12.38
C SER A 28 -10.32 -8.45 13.33
N GLN A 29 -10.06 -7.16 13.02
CA GLN A 29 -10.52 -6.03 13.82
C GLN A 29 -11.86 -5.46 13.34
N SER A 30 -12.47 -6.01 12.30
CA SER A 30 -13.65 -5.43 11.62
C SER A 30 -13.42 -3.97 11.18
N LEU A 31 -12.20 -3.66 10.72
CA LEU A 31 -11.76 -2.35 10.21
C LEU A 31 -11.52 -2.40 8.70
N ASN A 32 -12.38 -3.13 7.98
CA ASN A 32 -12.31 -3.25 6.53
C ASN A 32 -12.60 -1.90 5.84
N CYS A 33 -12.01 -1.70 4.67
CA CYS A 33 -12.31 -0.53 3.84
C CYS A 33 -13.80 -0.48 3.47
N VAL A 34 -14.37 0.72 3.42
CA VAL A 34 -15.74 0.95 2.94
C VAL A 34 -15.80 0.64 1.45
N GLU A 35 -16.84 -0.07 1.02
CA GLU A 35 -17.03 -0.42 -0.39
C GLU A 35 -17.07 0.82 -1.29
N LYS A 36 -16.50 0.68 -2.49
CA LYS A 36 -16.41 1.74 -3.52
C LYS A 36 -15.69 3.02 -3.04
N CYS A 37 -14.95 3.01 -1.95
CA CYS A 37 -14.28 4.19 -1.43
C CYS A 37 -13.07 4.63 -2.29
N GLY A 38 -12.98 5.94 -2.59
CA GLY A 38 -11.84 6.57 -3.26
C GLY A 38 -10.88 7.35 -2.35
N ALA A 39 -11.06 7.30 -1.02
CA ALA A 39 -10.37 8.21 -0.11
C ALA A 39 -8.84 8.12 -0.16
N CYS A 40 -8.27 6.92 -0.38
CA CYS A 40 -6.83 6.80 -0.62
C CYS A 40 -6.45 7.43 -1.96
N CYS A 41 -7.12 7.05 -3.06
CA CYS A 41 -6.83 7.57 -4.40
C CYS A 41 -6.92 9.10 -4.52
N ASN A 42 -7.75 9.75 -3.71
CA ASN A 42 -7.91 11.21 -3.69
C ASN A 42 -6.99 11.92 -2.70
N ASN A 43 -6.16 11.21 -1.94
CA ASN A 43 -5.22 11.82 -1.02
C ASN A 43 -4.00 12.38 -1.79
N PRO A 44 -3.79 13.72 -1.82
CA PRO A 44 -2.69 14.35 -2.55
C PRO A 44 -1.31 13.97 -2.01
N ASP A 45 -1.24 13.55 -0.75
CA ASP A 45 0.02 13.19 -0.09
C ASP A 45 0.40 11.71 -0.30
N ILE A 46 -0.23 11.01 -1.25
CA ILE A 46 0.18 9.65 -1.59
C ILE A 46 1.49 9.68 -2.36
N GLU A 47 2.50 9.12 -1.71
CA GLU A 47 3.81 8.89 -2.29
C GLU A 47 4.18 7.41 -2.31
N VAL A 48 4.82 7.04 -3.41
CA VAL A 48 5.35 5.70 -3.69
C VAL A 48 6.72 5.84 -4.33
N SER A 49 7.50 4.77 -4.29
CA SER A 49 8.76 4.73 -5.02
C SER A 49 8.56 4.35 -6.48
N PRO A 50 9.44 4.77 -7.40
CA PRO A 50 9.42 4.28 -8.78
C PRO A 50 9.42 2.75 -8.88
N LEU A 51 10.13 2.07 -7.98
CA LEU A 51 10.14 0.62 -7.92
C LEU A 51 8.73 0.04 -7.73
N GLU A 52 7.89 0.69 -6.92
CA GLU A 52 6.51 0.24 -6.71
C GLU A 52 5.65 0.33 -7.99
N MET A 53 5.96 1.27 -8.88
CA MET A 53 5.20 1.41 -10.14
C MET A 53 5.76 0.54 -11.27
N LEU A 54 6.89 -0.13 -11.06
CA LEU A 54 7.57 -0.94 -12.07
C LEU A 54 6.69 -2.06 -12.66
N PRO A 55 5.91 -2.84 -11.89
CA PRO A 55 5.05 -3.86 -12.46
C PRO A 55 3.99 -3.31 -13.42
N LEU A 56 3.35 -2.19 -13.07
CA LEU A 56 2.37 -1.56 -13.95
C LEU A 56 3.03 -1.02 -15.22
N ALA A 57 4.19 -0.38 -15.09
CA ALA A 57 4.87 0.21 -16.23
C ALA A 57 5.34 -0.85 -17.24
N LEU A 58 5.84 -1.99 -16.76
CA LEU A 58 6.15 -3.13 -17.62
C LEU A 58 4.90 -3.74 -18.25
N HIS A 59 3.79 -3.85 -17.53
CA HIS A 59 2.53 -4.29 -18.12
C HIS A 59 2.05 -3.35 -19.24
N LEU A 60 2.14 -2.03 -19.02
CA LEU A 60 1.81 -1.03 -20.04
C LEU A 60 2.75 -1.13 -21.25
N PHE A 61 4.04 -1.38 -21.02
CA PHE A 61 5.01 -1.58 -22.09
C PHE A 61 4.72 -2.84 -22.90
N ASP A 62 4.51 -3.98 -22.23
CA ASP A 62 4.22 -5.28 -22.86
C ASP A 62 2.91 -5.27 -23.65
N THR A 63 1.97 -4.38 -23.28
CA THR A 63 0.69 -4.19 -23.98
C THR A 63 0.72 -3.05 -25.01
N GLY A 64 1.88 -2.45 -25.28
CA GLY A 64 2.02 -1.38 -26.28
C GLY A 64 1.39 -0.04 -25.89
N ARG A 65 1.16 0.20 -24.58
CA ARG A 65 0.48 1.37 -24.02
C ARG A 65 1.39 2.32 -23.25
N ALA A 66 2.69 2.03 -23.15
CA ALA A 66 3.63 2.79 -22.34
C ALA A 66 3.78 4.26 -22.79
N GLU A 67 3.97 4.50 -24.09
CA GLU A 67 4.13 5.88 -24.63
C GLU A 67 2.86 6.70 -24.40
N GLN A 68 1.70 6.16 -24.76
CA GLN A 68 0.41 6.82 -24.50
C GLN A 68 0.25 7.16 -23.01
N ALA A 69 0.53 6.20 -22.12
CA ALA A 69 0.40 6.42 -20.68
C ALA A 69 1.36 7.50 -20.16
N PHE A 70 2.57 7.58 -20.72
CA PHE A 70 3.57 8.59 -20.38
C PHE A 70 3.09 10.01 -20.73
N ASP A 71 2.65 10.23 -21.98
CA ASP A 71 2.12 11.53 -22.44
C ASP A 71 0.86 11.95 -21.66
N GLU A 72 0.01 10.96 -21.40
CA GLU A 72 -1.20 11.14 -20.62
C GLU A 72 -0.96 11.48 -19.15
N LEU A 73 0.19 11.13 -18.57
CA LEU A 73 0.58 11.50 -17.21
C LEU A 73 1.15 12.92 -17.16
N ASP A 74 1.87 13.33 -18.21
CA ASP A 74 2.47 14.67 -18.32
C ASP A 74 1.41 15.78 -18.35
N SER A 75 0.33 15.55 -19.09
CA SER A 75 -0.78 16.50 -19.26
C SER A 75 -1.88 16.38 -18.20
N TYR A 76 -1.77 15.41 -17.27
CA TYR A 76 -2.83 15.12 -16.33
C TYR A 76 -2.85 16.09 -15.14
N SER A 77 -4.01 16.72 -14.94
CA SER A 77 -4.27 17.71 -13.88
C SER A 77 -5.50 17.35 -13.03
N GLY A 78 -5.87 16.07 -13.00
CA GLY A 78 -7.02 15.57 -12.24
C GLY A 78 -6.73 15.35 -10.75
N PHE A 79 -7.36 14.33 -10.15
CA PHE A 79 -7.13 13.91 -8.76
C PHE A 79 -5.70 13.39 -8.55
N ALA A 80 -5.30 13.28 -7.29
CA ALA A 80 -4.00 12.77 -6.87
C ALA A 80 -3.55 11.49 -7.62
N CYS A 81 -4.44 10.51 -7.83
CA CYS A 81 -4.14 9.30 -8.59
C CYS A 81 -4.93 9.25 -9.92
N LYS A 82 -4.21 9.25 -11.06
CA LYS A 82 -4.80 9.12 -12.40
C LYS A 82 -5.56 7.79 -12.60
N GLN A 83 -5.18 6.77 -11.85
CA GLN A 83 -5.71 5.41 -12.00
C GLN A 83 -7.08 5.21 -11.33
N TYR A 84 -7.59 6.25 -10.66
CA TYR A 84 -8.87 6.20 -9.99
C TYR A 84 -10.04 6.37 -10.97
N GLN A 85 -10.92 5.37 -11.01
CA GLN A 85 -12.12 5.34 -11.82
C GLN A 85 -13.31 5.75 -10.96
N ARG A 86 -13.87 6.93 -11.21
CA ARG A 86 -14.99 7.48 -10.44
C ARG A 86 -16.31 6.85 -10.86
N LEU A 87 -17.17 6.64 -9.87
CA LEU A 87 -18.57 6.25 -10.03
C LEU A 87 -19.55 7.34 -9.57
N SER A 88 -19.03 8.40 -8.95
CA SER A 88 -19.82 9.51 -8.38
C SER A 88 -19.29 10.87 -8.86
N LEU A 89 -20.18 11.86 -8.93
CA LEU A 89 -19.84 13.23 -9.35
C LEU A 89 -18.90 13.93 -8.36
N ASP A 90 -19.08 13.68 -7.07
CA ASP A 90 -18.22 14.24 -6.02
C ASP A 90 -16.89 13.49 -5.88
N GLY A 91 -16.69 12.42 -6.66
CA GLY A 91 -15.48 11.64 -6.71
C GLY A 91 -15.18 10.84 -5.45
N LYS A 92 -16.14 10.67 -4.53
CA LYS A 92 -15.92 9.87 -3.31
C LYS A 92 -16.05 8.37 -3.57
N GLU A 93 -16.94 8.00 -4.48
CA GLU A 93 -17.16 6.62 -4.89
C GLU A 93 -16.46 6.30 -6.21
N GLY A 94 -15.81 5.13 -6.26
CA GLY A 94 -15.05 4.66 -7.39
C GLY A 94 -14.26 3.38 -7.09
N TYR A 95 -13.31 3.07 -7.97
CA TYR A 95 -12.42 1.93 -7.84
C TYR A 95 -11.06 2.22 -8.50
N CYS A 96 -10.08 1.38 -8.21
CA CYS A 96 -8.77 1.48 -8.84
C CYS A 96 -8.78 0.71 -10.17
N GLY A 97 -8.43 1.39 -11.27
CA GLY A 97 -8.33 0.78 -12.61
C GLY A 97 -7.13 -0.17 -12.78
N ILE A 98 -6.21 -0.19 -11.81
CA ILE A 98 -5.00 -1.02 -11.82
C ILE A 98 -4.94 -1.94 -10.59
N TYR A 99 -6.07 -2.46 -10.13
CA TYR A 99 -6.20 -3.12 -8.82
C TYR A 99 -5.10 -4.16 -8.53
N GLU A 100 -4.72 -4.94 -9.55
CA GLU A 100 -3.64 -5.94 -9.53
C GLU A 100 -2.26 -5.32 -9.27
N TYR A 101 -1.95 -4.20 -9.91
CA TYR A 101 -0.68 -3.50 -9.85
C TYR A 101 -0.66 -2.34 -8.84
N ARG A 102 -1.61 -2.29 -7.91
CA ARG A 102 -1.63 -1.23 -6.89
C ARG A 102 -0.33 -1.23 -6.09
N PRO A 103 0.28 -0.06 -5.84
CA PRO A 103 1.53 0.02 -5.11
C PRO A 103 1.35 -0.36 -3.63
N GLY A 104 2.47 -0.56 -2.94
CA GLY A 104 2.49 -1.04 -1.56
C GLY A 104 1.66 -0.18 -0.62
N ILE A 105 1.78 1.16 -0.72
CA ILE A 105 0.98 2.05 0.13
C ILE A 105 -0.53 1.86 -0.03
N CYS A 106 -1.01 1.56 -1.24
CA CYS A 106 -2.44 1.33 -1.50
C CYS A 106 -2.94 0.01 -0.91
N ARG A 107 -2.05 -0.95 -0.64
CA ARG A 107 -2.35 -2.22 0.03
C ARG A 107 -2.33 -2.08 1.56
N MET A 108 -1.48 -1.19 2.05
CA MET A 108 -1.29 -0.92 3.46
C MET A 108 -2.27 0.12 4.02
N PHE A 109 -2.95 0.88 3.17
CA PHE A 109 -3.91 1.91 3.57
C PHE A 109 -5.19 1.31 4.18
N GLY A 110 -5.86 2.07 5.05
CA GLY A 110 -7.13 1.66 5.69
C GLY A 110 -6.99 1.62 7.20
N ALA A 111 -6.44 0.53 7.74
CA ALA A 111 -6.05 0.41 9.15
C ALA A 111 -4.63 -0.16 9.24
N ALA A 112 -3.72 0.60 9.84
CA ALA A 112 -2.30 0.29 9.85
C ALA A 112 -1.58 0.85 11.08
N GLY A 113 -0.50 0.18 11.47
CA GLY A 113 0.34 0.55 12.59
C GLY A 113 1.32 1.67 12.25
N TYR A 114 1.60 2.54 13.23
CA TYR A 114 2.71 3.48 13.21
C TYR A 114 3.37 3.59 14.58
N LYS A 115 4.60 4.10 14.65
CA LYS A 115 5.29 4.39 15.91
C LYS A 115 5.06 5.83 16.31
N THR A 116 4.71 6.07 17.57
CA THR A 116 4.74 7.41 18.17
C THR A 116 6.19 7.91 18.32
N LYS A 117 6.36 9.18 18.70
CA LYS A 117 7.67 9.74 19.05
C LYS A 117 8.35 9.02 20.22
N SER A 118 7.58 8.38 21.10
CA SER A 118 8.08 7.56 22.22
C SER A 118 8.45 6.12 21.80
N GLY A 119 8.22 5.75 20.53
CA GLY A 119 8.52 4.41 20.00
C GLY A 119 7.40 3.39 20.19
N GLU A 120 6.29 3.78 20.83
CA GLU A 120 5.13 2.90 21.05
C GLU A 120 4.36 2.66 19.75
N ALA A 121 4.00 1.41 19.51
CA ALA A 121 3.14 1.06 18.38
C ALA A 121 1.70 1.50 18.66
N THR A 122 1.07 2.13 17.68
CA THR A 122 -0.32 2.58 17.75
C THR A 122 -0.99 2.41 16.38
N LEU A 123 -2.28 2.70 16.27
CA LEU A 123 -3.10 2.43 15.10
C LEU A 123 -3.60 3.72 14.44
N SER A 124 -3.28 3.84 13.15
CA SER A 124 -3.88 4.81 12.24
C SER A 124 -4.98 4.15 11.44
N VAL A 125 -6.18 4.73 11.45
CA VAL A 125 -7.32 4.28 10.65
C VAL A 125 -7.82 5.44 9.80
N CYS A 126 -8.19 5.17 8.54
CA CYS A 126 -8.70 6.18 7.64
C CYS A 126 -10.05 6.74 8.11
N LYS A 127 -10.32 8.00 7.77
CA LYS A 127 -11.51 8.72 8.23
C LYS A 127 -12.84 8.00 7.89
N PRO A 128 -13.07 7.48 6.67
CA PRO A 128 -14.31 6.76 6.35
C PRO A 128 -14.55 5.55 7.25
N ILE A 129 -13.52 4.75 7.55
CA ILE A 129 -13.66 3.57 8.42
C ILE A 129 -13.99 4.01 9.86
N LYS A 130 -13.30 5.04 10.38
CA LYS A 130 -13.58 5.59 11.72
C LYS A 130 -15.03 6.05 11.89
N GLN A 131 -15.60 6.63 10.82
CA GLN A 131 -16.98 7.10 10.83
C GLN A 131 -17.99 5.97 10.67
N ALA A 132 -17.67 4.94 9.89
CA ALA A 132 -18.53 3.79 9.67
C ALA A 132 -18.60 2.86 10.89
N VAL A 133 -17.48 2.65 11.59
CA VAL A 133 -17.37 1.68 12.71
C VAL A 133 -16.61 2.26 13.91
N PRO A 134 -17.09 3.36 14.54
CA PRO A 134 -16.38 4.05 15.62
C PRO A 134 -16.12 3.14 16.83
N GLU A 135 -17.06 2.26 17.17
CA GLU A 135 -16.92 1.32 18.30
C GLU A 135 -15.81 0.28 18.05
N LYS A 136 -15.70 -0.24 16.83
CA LYS A 136 -14.63 -1.18 16.45
C LYS A 136 -13.27 -0.51 16.47
N TYR A 137 -13.19 0.75 16.01
CA TYR A 137 -11.97 1.53 16.09
C TYR A 137 -11.52 1.77 17.54
N ALA A 138 -12.44 2.15 18.43
CA ALA A 138 -12.14 2.32 19.84
C ALA A 138 -11.64 1.00 20.49
N ALA A 139 -12.31 -0.13 20.21
CA ALA A 139 -11.90 -1.43 20.69
C ALA A 139 -10.49 -1.83 20.20
N ALA A 140 -10.19 -1.62 18.92
CA ALA A 140 -8.88 -1.91 18.35
C ALA A 140 -7.76 -1.06 18.97
N LEU A 141 -8.03 0.22 19.29
CA LEU A 141 -7.07 1.07 20.00
C LEU A 141 -6.77 0.58 21.42
N ILE A 142 -7.79 0.12 22.15
CA ILE A 142 -7.63 -0.41 23.51
C ILE A 142 -6.80 -1.70 23.48
N ALA A 143 -7.02 -2.58 22.50
CA ALA A 143 -6.31 -3.85 22.37
C ALA A 143 -4.79 -3.70 22.09
N ILE A 144 -4.34 -2.53 21.65
CA ILE A 144 -2.93 -2.24 21.33
C ILE A 144 -2.17 -1.68 22.54
N GLN A 145 -2.86 -1.09 23.51
CA GLN A 145 -2.20 -0.57 24.70
C GLN A 145 -1.55 -1.72 25.47
N PRO A 146 -0.27 -1.61 25.87
CA PRO A 146 0.34 -2.60 26.73
C PRO A 146 -0.49 -2.68 27.99
N GLN A 147 -1.15 -3.82 28.23
CA GLN A 147 -1.84 -4.07 29.47
C GLN A 147 -0.78 -4.12 30.56
N HIS A 148 -0.62 -3.04 31.30
CA HIS A 148 0.31 -2.93 32.43
C HIS A 148 -0.16 -3.77 33.66
N LEU A 149 -1.06 -4.74 33.43
CA LEU A 149 -1.78 -5.51 34.45
C LEU A 149 -1.21 -6.92 34.68
N ASP A 150 -0.15 -7.33 33.99
CA ASP A 150 0.48 -8.65 34.19
C ASP A 150 1.49 -8.72 35.36
N ILE A 151 1.45 -7.81 36.32
CA ILE A 151 2.32 -7.87 37.52
C ILE A 151 1.56 -8.23 38.81
N PHE A 152 0.23 -8.06 38.88
CA PHE A 152 -0.50 -8.24 40.16
C PHE A 152 -1.52 -9.40 40.23
N GLU A 153 -1.94 -10.01 39.12
CA GLU A 153 -3.02 -11.03 39.15
C GLU A 153 -2.58 -12.50 39.20
N LYS A 154 -1.28 -12.80 39.44
CA LYS A 154 -0.84 -14.19 39.66
C LYS A 154 -0.98 -14.68 41.11
N ARG A 155 -1.60 -13.91 42.00
CA ARG A 155 -1.95 -14.34 43.36
C ARG A 155 -3.35 -13.85 43.68
N LEU A 156 -4.27 -14.78 43.94
CA LEU A 156 -5.67 -14.62 44.40
C LEU A 156 -6.75 -14.72 43.32
N VAL A 157 -6.86 -15.85 42.62
CA VAL A 157 -8.19 -16.45 42.36
C VAL A 157 -8.02 -17.97 42.19
N ASP A 158 -7.86 -18.68 43.31
CA ASP A 158 -8.47 -20.00 43.42
C ASP A 158 -9.98 -19.74 43.62
N ASP A 159 -10.82 -20.45 42.85
CA ASP A 159 -12.28 -20.55 42.98
C ASP A 159 -13.14 -19.34 42.56
N ILE A 160 -13.76 -19.40 41.37
CA ILE A 160 -15.21 -19.27 41.08
C ILE A 160 -15.44 -19.25 39.55
N ALA A 161 -16.51 -19.94 39.13
CA ALA A 161 -16.88 -20.29 37.77
C ALA A 161 -17.45 -19.15 36.87
N ALA A 162 -17.30 -19.36 35.56
CA ALA A 162 -18.21 -19.02 34.46
C ALA A 162 -18.74 -17.57 34.34
N ASN A 163 -18.16 -16.76 33.44
CA ASN A 163 -18.81 -16.32 32.18
C ASN A 163 -17.97 -15.28 31.42
N SER A 164 -17.98 -15.43 30.09
CA SER A 164 -17.40 -14.58 29.03
C SER A 164 -15.89 -14.30 29.10
N GLU A 165 -15.10 -15.24 28.58
CA GLU A 165 -13.76 -14.91 28.09
C GLU A 165 -13.88 -14.00 26.86
N VAL A 166 -13.84 -12.68 27.04
CA VAL A 166 -13.41 -11.79 25.97
C VAL A 166 -11.90 -11.99 25.86
N ARG A 167 -11.49 -12.95 25.03
CA ARG A 167 -10.09 -13.18 24.72
C ARG A 167 -9.58 -12.01 23.87
N VAL A 168 -9.19 -10.91 24.51
CA VAL A 168 -8.54 -9.77 23.86
C VAL A 168 -7.14 -10.23 23.45
N THR A 169 -7.05 -10.88 22.30
CA THR A 169 -5.76 -11.20 21.70
C THR A 169 -5.15 -9.87 21.25
N SER A 170 -4.15 -9.38 22.00
CA SER A 170 -3.33 -8.24 21.58
C SER A 170 -2.75 -8.54 20.21
N THR A 171 -3.35 -7.97 19.17
CA THR A 171 -2.94 -8.15 17.79
C THR A 171 -2.28 -6.86 17.36
N LYS A 172 -0.94 -6.86 17.35
CA LYS A 172 -0.16 -5.71 16.90
C LYS A 172 -0.53 -5.38 15.45
N PRO A 173 -0.87 -4.13 15.11
CA PRO A 173 -1.16 -3.75 13.73
C PRO A 173 0.09 -3.85 12.85
N PRO A 174 -0.04 -4.27 11.58
CA PRO A 174 1.06 -4.29 10.63
C PRO A 174 1.52 -2.87 10.30
N MET A 175 2.83 -2.64 10.21
CA MET A 175 3.38 -1.28 10.17
C MET A 175 3.67 -0.83 8.74
N ILE A 176 3.19 0.37 8.35
CA ILE A 176 3.50 0.94 7.01
C ILE A 176 5.02 1.07 6.81
N ALA A 177 5.74 1.47 7.85
CA ALA A 177 7.20 1.63 7.79
C ALA A 177 7.90 0.31 7.46
N GLU A 178 7.48 -0.80 8.06
CA GLU A 178 8.03 -2.14 7.79
C GLU A 178 7.72 -2.57 6.35
N GLY A 179 6.50 -2.31 5.86
CA GLY A 179 6.15 -2.62 4.48
C GLY A 179 6.90 -1.77 3.44
N ARG A 180 7.11 -0.48 3.71
CA ARG A 180 7.97 0.38 2.87
C ARG A 180 9.41 -0.11 2.86
N GLN A 181 9.95 -0.52 4.01
CA GLN A 181 11.29 -1.09 4.10
C GLN A 181 11.44 -2.38 3.28
N LYS A 182 10.44 -3.28 3.31
CA LYS A 182 10.43 -4.51 2.48
C LYS A 182 10.56 -4.21 0.98
N LEU A 183 10.01 -3.09 0.50
CA LEU A 183 10.12 -2.66 -0.90
C LEU A 183 11.45 -1.95 -1.17
N ALA A 184 11.85 -1.01 -0.31
CA ALA A 184 13.06 -0.21 -0.47
C ALA A 184 14.34 -1.06 -0.54
N GLN A 185 14.39 -2.17 0.20
CA GLN A 185 15.55 -3.08 0.21
C GLN A 185 15.74 -3.90 -1.08
N LEU A 186 14.74 -3.97 -1.95
CA LEU A 186 14.85 -4.72 -3.22
C LEU A 186 15.76 -4.01 -4.22
N ASP A 187 15.75 -2.68 -4.23
CA ASP A 187 16.58 -1.87 -5.12
C ASP A 187 16.81 -0.49 -4.50
N TYR A 188 18.07 -0.16 -4.22
CA TYR A 188 18.44 1.12 -3.60
C TYR A 188 18.09 2.34 -4.46
N GLU A 189 18.24 2.24 -5.79
CA GLU A 189 18.04 3.38 -6.70
C GLU A 189 16.56 3.74 -6.85
N LEU A 190 15.72 2.74 -7.08
CA LEU A 190 14.31 2.90 -7.39
C LEU A 190 13.42 2.78 -6.14
N GLY A 191 13.90 2.17 -5.06
CA GLY A 191 13.12 1.81 -3.89
C GLY A 191 13.07 2.87 -2.79
N GLU A 192 14.10 3.70 -2.63
CA GLU A 192 14.17 4.68 -1.53
C GLU A 192 13.53 6.04 -1.87
N ARG A 193 13.49 6.40 -3.16
CA ARG A 193 12.97 7.71 -3.58
C ARG A 193 11.45 7.69 -3.59
N LEU A 194 10.82 8.39 -2.65
CA LEU A 194 9.38 8.64 -2.65
C LEU A 194 9.04 9.87 -3.50
N MET A 195 7.95 9.76 -4.25
CA MET A 195 7.36 10.86 -5.03
C MET A 195 5.86 10.62 -5.24
N PRO A 196 5.09 11.64 -5.67
CA PRO A 196 3.68 11.47 -5.99
C PRO A 196 3.44 10.30 -6.94
N ILE A 197 2.33 9.57 -6.76
CA ILE A 197 2.07 8.31 -7.46
C ILE A 197 2.12 8.39 -8.99
N ASN A 198 1.65 9.50 -9.57
CA ASN A 198 1.68 9.70 -11.01
C ASN A 198 3.11 9.96 -11.50
N ASP A 199 3.90 10.71 -10.72
CA ASP A 199 5.30 11.02 -11.03
C ASP A 199 6.17 9.76 -10.97
N ALA A 200 5.93 8.88 -9.98
CA ALA A 200 6.63 7.61 -9.85
C ALA A 200 6.39 6.71 -11.07
N LEU A 201 5.15 6.65 -11.56
CA LEU A 201 4.80 5.89 -12.76
C LEU A 201 5.45 6.50 -14.00
N ARG A 202 5.36 7.83 -14.18
CA ARG A 202 5.95 8.54 -15.32
C ARG A 202 7.47 8.33 -15.36
N PHE A 203 8.14 8.45 -14.21
CA PHE A 203 9.59 8.23 -14.09
C PHE A 203 10.00 6.81 -14.55
N VAL A 204 9.28 5.78 -14.09
CA VAL A 204 9.67 4.41 -14.42
C VAL A 204 9.30 4.05 -15.87
N LEU A 205 8.22 4.63 -16.42
CA LEU A 205 7.90 4.54 -17.85
C LEU A 205 9.01 5.15 -18.71
N GLU A 206 9.49 6.34 -18.36
CA GLU A 206 10.62 7.00 -19.04
C GLU A 206 11.86 6.09 -19.08
N LYS A 207 12.20 5.48 -17.93
CA LYS A 207 13.33 4.55 -17.82
C LYS A 207 13.15 3.33 -18.73
N ILE A 208 11.96 2.73 -18.77
CA ILE A 208 11.68 1.57 -19.63
C ILE A 208 11.75 1.95 -21.12
N LEU A 209 11.09 3.03 -21.52
CA LEU A 209 11.06 3.52 -22.90
C LEU A 209 12.47 3.85 -23.40
N THR A 210 13.25 4.56 -22.58
CA THR A 210 14.66 4.89 -22.90
C THR A 210 15.51 3.63 -23.08
N LEU A 211 15.40 2.66 -22.16
CA LEU A 211 16.12 1.39 -22.28
C LEU A 211 15.69 0.57 -23.51
N SER A 212 14.42 0.65 -23.91
CA SER A 212 13.92 -0.02 -25.11
C SER A 212 14.51 0.59 -26.38
N PHE A 213 14.55 1.92 -26.47
CA PHE A 213 15.10 2.64 -27.61
C PHE A 213 16.56 2.24 -27.88
N TYR A 214 17.42 2.32 -26.86
CA TYR A 214 18.84 1.96 -27.01
C TYR A 214 19.09 0.46 -27.21
N ALA A 215 18.17 -0.43 -26.79
CA ALA A 215 18.29 -1.85 -27.07
C ALA A 215 18.02 -2.16 -28.55
N GLN A 216 17.10 -1.44 -29.19
CA GLN A 216 16.77 -1.60 -30.61
C GLN A 216 17.92 -1.14 -31.53
N ASP A 217 18.65 -0.09 -31.14
CA ASP A 217 19.79 0.41 -31.92
C ASP A 217 20.98 -0.57 -31.98
N ILE A 218 21.15 -1.43 -30.97
CA ILE A 218 22.25 -2.40 -30.92
C ILE A 218 21.98 -3.59 -31.86
N ASP A 219 20.73 -4.04 -31.96
CA ASP A 219 20.35 -5.14 -32.87
C ASP A 219 20.24 -4.67 -34.34
N GLY A 220 19.99 -3.38 -34.58
CA GLY A 220 19.97 -2.78 -35.92
C GLY A 220 21.34 -2.42 -36.50
N GLY A 221 22.40 -2.43 -35.68
CA GLY A 221 23.75 -1.96 -36.04
C GLY A 221 24.69 -3.02 -36.63
N VAL A 222 24.26 -4.28 -36.81
CA VAL A 222 25.10 -5.39 -37.33
C VAL A 222 24.87 -5.66 -38.82
N ALA A 223 24.24 -4.72 -39.53
CA ALA A 223 24.06 -4.77 -40.98
C ALA A 223 24.78 -3.60 -41.66
N ALA A 224 26.12 -3.67 -41.71
CA ALA A 224 26.96 -2.94 -42.67
C ALA A 224 28.26 -3.70 -42.91
#